data_AF-A0A662Q1N3-F1
#
_entry.id   AF-A0A662Q1N3-F1
#
_cell.length_a   1.000
_cell.length_b   1.000
_cell.length_c   1.000
_cell.angle_alpha   90.00
_cell.angle_beta   90.00
_cell.angle_gamma   90.00
#
_symmetry.space_group_name_H-M   'P 1'
#
loop_
_entity.id
_entity.type
_entity.pdbx_description
1 polymer ?
#
loop_
_entity_poly.entity_id
_entity_poly.type
_entity_poly.pdbx_seq_one_letter_code
_entity_poly.pdbx_strand_id
1 'polypeptide(L)'
;MSGGIVSNRGLLAALVAVAVAMFSVGYLISALASSNISREGVKTMTTTIVKAAGLNTRLNVAGSTTVTPIVEEAARRFSELYPGFRISVAAIGSGPGIKAVGGGEVDIGMASRDLKEEEFKRWPDLKPFKIAMDSIAIVVHPSNPVNELTLEQVAKIFAGEIRNWREVGGPDKPIHVITREKGSGTRDCFEHAVMKPFGKEV
;
A
#
# COMPACT_ATOMS: atom_id res chain seq x y z
N MET A 1 1.78 -11.38 -0.78
CA MET A 1 0.96 -10.43 -1.58
C MET A 1 1.85 -9.37 -2.19
N SER A 2 1.54 -8.87 -3.38
CA SER A 2 2.11 -7.62 -3.88
C SER A 2 1.23 -6.43 -3.49
N GLY A 3 1.79 -5.48 -2.75
CA GLY A 3 1.19 -4.17 -2.56
C GLY A 3 1.59 -3.25 -3.71
N GLY A 4 0.66 -2.47 -4.23
CA GLY A 4 0.92 -1.59 -5.37
C GLY A 4 0.14 -0.28 -5.39
N ILE A 5 0.64 0.65 -6.18
CA ILE A 5 0.07 1.94 -6.53
C ILE A 5 -0.55 1.83 -7.91
N VAL A 6 -1.76 2.36 -8.10
CA VAL A 6 -2.41 2.41 -9.41
C VAL A 6 -2.53 3.86 -9.87
N SER A 7 -2.24 4.15 -11.15
CA SER A 7 -2.12 5.51 -11.70
C SER A 7 -2.76 5.66 -13.10
N ASN A 8 -3.34 6.84 -13.40
CA ASN A 8 -3.89 7.24 -14.72
C ASN A 8 -2.78 7.80 -15.68
N ARG A 9 -3.02 7.78 -17.01
CA ARG A 9 -2.12 8.14 -18.12
C ARG A 9 -1.45 9.52 -18.01
N GLY A 10 -2.13 10.53 -17.45
CA GLY A 10 -1.56 11.87 -17.26
C GLY A 10 -0.49 11.92 -16.16
N LEU A 11 -0.62 11.08 -15.14
CA LEU A 11 0.27 11.07 -14.00
C LEU A 11 1.59 10.35 -14.32
N LEU A 12 1.65 9.40 -15.26
CA LEU A 12 2.92 8.81 -15.69
C LEU A 12 3.79 9.81 -16.45
N ALA A 13 3.20 10.59 -17.36
CA ALA A 13 3.93 11.65 -18.06
C ALA A 13 4.36 12.75 -17.07
N ALA A 14 3.51 13.10 -16.11
CA ALA A 14 3.87 14.01 -15.02
C ALA A 14 4.94 13.44 -14.10
N LEU A 15 4.88 12.16 -13.70
CA LEU A 15 5.86 11.49 -12.84
C LEU A 15 7.18 11.25 -13.56
N VAL A 16 7.17 11.00 -14.87
CA VAL A 16 8.39 10.91 -15.70
C VAL A 16 8.97 12.30 -15.91
N ALA A 17 8.16 13.33 -16.19
CA ALA A 17 8.63 14.71 -16.27
C ALA A 17 9.15 15.21 -14.92
N VAL A 18 8.49 14.85 -13.81
CA VAL A 18 8.93 15.11 -12.44
C VAL A 18 10.19 14.29 -12.16
N ALA A 19 10.28 13.01 -12.53
CA ALA A 19 11.48 12.20 -12.32
C ALA A 19 12.68 12.71 -13.14
N VAL A 20 12.47 13.16 -14.38
CA VAL A 20 13.50 13.79 -15.23
C VAL A 20 13.87 15.18 -14.68
N ALA A 21 12.90 15.96 -14.22
CA ALA A 21 13.14 17.22 -13.51
C ALA A 21 13.85 16.98 -12.16
N MET A 22 13.55 15.90 -11.45
CA MET A 22 14.17 15.50 -10.18
C MET A 22 15.57 14.93 -10.39
N PHE A 23 15.83 14.24 -11.51
CA PHE A 23 17.17 13.77 -11.88
C PHE A 23 18.07 14.94 -12.28
N SER A 24 17.52 15.92 -13.01
CA SER A 24 18.23 17.14 -13.39
C SER A 24 18.41 18.11 -12.21
N VAL A 25 17.43 18.23 -11.32
CA VAL A 25 17.56 18.99 -10.05
C VAL A 25 18.50 18.26 -9.08
N GLY A 26 18.48 16.94 -9.00
CA GLY A 26 19.43 16.14 -8.20
C GLY A 26 20.86 16.23 -8.72
N TYR A 27 21.05 16.20 -10.03
CA TYR A 27 22.33 16.47 -10.68
C TYR A 27 22.79 17.91 -10.46
N LEU A 28 21.87 18.88 -10.52
CA LEU A 28 22.15 20.29 -10.24
C LEU A 28 22.51 20.49 -8.75
N ILE A 29 21.83 19.83 -7.81
CA ILE A 29 22.15 19.89 -6.37
C ILE A 29 23.50 19.21 -6.10
N SER A 30 23.84 18.11 -6.77
CA SER A 30 25.16 17.47 -6.69
C SER A 30 26.27 18.38 -7.25
N ALA A 31 26.02 19.02 -8.38
CA ALA A 31 26.92 20.00 -8.97
C ALA A 31 27.07 21.25 -8.06
N LEU A 32 25.98 21.69 -7.42
CA LEU A 32 25.96 22.83 -6.51
C LEU A 32 26.47 22.50 -5.11
N ALA A 33 26.51 21.23 -4.68
CA ALA A 33 27.19 20.82 -3.44
C ALA A 33 28.72 21.03 -3.52
N SER A 34 29.25 21.21 -4.73
CA SER A 34 30.62 21.67 -4.99
C SER A 34 30.79 23.19 -4.82
N SER A 35 29.70 23.93 -4.56
CA SER A 35 29.67 25.37 -4.33
C SER A 35 29.02 25.68 -2.98
N ASN A 36 29.44 26.73 -2.28
CA ASN A 36 28.98 27.10 -0.94
C ASN A 36 27.52 27.65 -0.90
N ILE A 37 26.57 26.98 -1.55
CA ILE A 37 25.16 27.39 -1.57
C ILE A 37 24.46 26.81 -0.35
N SER A 38 23.78 27.67 0.41
CA SER A 38 23.06 27.29 1.63
C SER A 38 21.84 26.41 1.31
N ARG A 39 21.42 25.58 2.29
CA ARG A 39 20.20 24.75 2.17
C ARG A 39 18.94 25.55 1.81
N GLU A 40 18.84 26.80 2.27
CA GLU A 40 17.73 27.70 1.92
C GLU A 40 17.82 28.23 0.48
N GLY A 41 19.04 28.38 -0.07
CA GLY A 41 19.24 28.69 -1.49
C GLY A 41 18.75 27.57 -2.40
N VAL A 42 19.05 26.32 -2.06
CA VAL A 42 18.57 25.13 -2.79
C VAL A 42 17.04 25.07 -2.76
N LYS A 43 16.44 25.23 -1.59
CA LYS A 43 14.99 25.21 -1.40
C LYS A 43 14.27 26.27 -2.25
N THR A 44 14.77 27.50 -2.26
CA THR A 44 14.18 28.61 -3.04
C THR A 44 14.24 28.35 -4.55
N MET A 45 15.37 27.82 -5.05
CA MET A 45 15.53 27.46 -6.46
C MET A 45 14.61 26.30 -6.87
N THR A 46 14.52 25.24 -6.06
CA THR A 46 13.63 24.10 -6.31
C THR A 46 12.18 24.55 -6.40
N THR A 47 11.69 25.36 -5.45
CA THR A 47 10.32 25.89 -5.50
C THR A 47 10.07 26.74 -6.76
N THR A 48 11.05 27.54 -7.18
CA THR A 48 10.92 28.39 -8.38
C THR A 48 10.84 27.56 -9.66
N ILE A 49 11.70 26.55 -9.81
CA ILE A 49 11.74 25.67 -10.98
C ILE A 49 10.47 24.83 -11.06
N VAL A 50 10.02 24.24 -9.95
CA VAL A 50 8.79 23.44 -9.90
C VAL A 50 7.57 24.27 -10.31
N LYS A 51 7.49 25.52 -9.82
CA LYS A 51 6.41 26.45 -10.15
C LYS A 51 6.47 26.92 -11.62
N ALA A 52 7.67 27.22 -12.13
CA ALA A 52 7.88 27.61 -13.53
C ALA A 52 7.58 26.46 -14.50
N ALA A 53 7.82 25.21 -14.09
CA ALA A 53 7.52 24.01 -14.88
C ALA A 53 6.03 23.64 -14.90
N GLY A 54 5.15 24.38 -14.20
CA GLY A 54 3.72 24.10 -14.17
C GLY A 54 3.36 22.75 -13.55
N LEU A 55 4.25 22.17 -12.75
CA LEU A 55 4.03 20.87 -12.12
C LEU A 55 2.90 20.99 -11.11
N ASN A 56 1.92 20.07 -11.17
CA ASN A 56 0.89 20.01 -10.15
C ASN A 56 1.56 19.61 -8.82
N THR A 57 1.66 20.57 -7.91
CA THR A 57 2.33 20.40 -6.63
C THR A 57 1.41 19.78 -5.58
N ARG A 58 0.20 19.35 -5.95
CA ARG A 58 -0.71 18.63 -5.06
C ARG A 58 -0.97 17.24 -5.60
N LEU A 59 -0.73 16.25 -4.77
CA LEU A 59 -1.04 14.85 -5.05
C LEU A 59 -1.98 14.32 -3.97
N ASN A 60 -3.13 13.80 -4.39
CA ASN A 60 -4.07 13.12 -3.54
C ASN A 60 -3.92 11.61 -3.71
N VAL A 61 -3.70 10.93 -2.58
CA VAL A 61 -3.46 9.50 -2.52
C VAL A 61 -4.51 8.89 -1.59
N ALA A 62 -5.20 7.84 -2.03
CA ALA A 62 -6.16 7.17 -1.17
C ALA A 62 -6.20 5.66 -1.40
N GLY A 63 -6.51 4.90 -0.36
CA GLY A 63 -6.80 3.47 -0.49
C GLY A 63 -6.36 2.64 0.70
N SER A 64 -5.65 1.54 0.43
CA SER A 64 -5.25 0.53 1.41
C SER A 64 -4.70 1.10 2.71
N THR A 65 -5.30 0.66 3.82
CA THR A 65 -4.86 1.00 5.18
C THR A 65 -3.52 0.34 5.54
N THR A 66 -3.18 -0.80 4.95
CA THR A 66 -1.88 -1.46 5.19
C THR A 66 -0.73 -0.76 4.47
N VAL A 67 -1.01 -0.12 3.34
CA VAL A 67 -0.02 0.63 2.54
C VAL A 67 0.18 2.04 3.09
N THR A 68 -0.82 2.58 3.77
CA THR A 68 -0.85 3.97 4.25
C THR A 68 0.40 4.37 5.05
N PRO A 69 0.88 3.62 6.07
CA PRO A 69 2.02 4.07 6.88
C PRO A 69 3.31 4.26 6.06
N ILE A 70 3.54 3.39 5.07
CA ILE A 70 4.72 3.47 4.20
C ILE A 70 4.61 4.68 3.27
N VAL A 71 3.42 4.93 2.73
CA VAL A 71 3.17 6.05 1.82
C VAL A 71 3.19 7.39 2.56
N GLU A 72 2.70 7.47 3.79
CA GLU A 72 2.79 8.66 4.62
C GLU A 72 4.25 9.02 4.93
N GLU A 73 5.08 8.05 5.30
CA GLU A 73 6.50 8.28 5.53
C GLU A 73 7.24 8.67 4.24
N ALA A 74 6.90 8.04 3.10
CA ALA A 74 7.43 8.42 1.80
C ALA A 74 7.01 9.86 1.42
N ALA A 75 5.75 10.22 1.66
CA ALA A 75 5.21 11.55 1.42
C ALA A 75 5.90 12.62 2.27
N ARG A 76 6.18 12.31 3.55
CA ARG A 76 6.91 13.18 4.46
C ARG A 76 8.33 13.45 3.93
N ARG A 77 9.10 12.40 3.65
CA ARG A 77 10.47 12.53 3.11
C ARG A 77 10.50 13.24 1.76
N PHE A 78 9.53 12.97 0.89
CA PHE A 78 9.41 13.64 -0.39
C PHE A 78 9.18 15.15 -0.23
N SER A 79 8.29 15.53 0.69
CA SER A 79 8.00 16.95 0.97
C SER A 79 9.19 17.69 1.60
N GLU A 80 10.05 16.99 2.35
CA GLU A 80 11.31 17.54 2.88
C GLU A 80 12.33 17.81 1.76
N LEU A 81 12.46 16.89 0.81
CA LEU A 81 13.38 17.02 -0.32
C LEU A 81 12.90 18.01 -1.37
N TYR A 82 11.58 18.16 -1.53
CA TYR A 82 10.96 19.01 -2.54
C TYR A 82 9.95 19.99 -1.93
N PRO A 83 10.46 21.06 -1.28
CA PRO A 83 9.62 22.10 -0.69
C PRO A 83 8.73 22.75 -1.75
N GLY A 84 7.42 22.56 -1.63
CA GLY A 84 6.43 23.02 -2.60
C GLY A 84 5.40 21.95 -2.95
N PHE A 85 5.79 20.68 -2.93
CA PHE A 85 4.86 19.57 -3.07
C PHE A 85 4.06 19.34 -1.79
N ARG A 86 2.78 19.04 -1.94
CA ARG A 86 1.85 18.65 -0.89
C ARG A 86 1.20 17.34 -1.28
N ILE A 87 1.45 16.31 -0.48
CA ILE A 87 0.89 14.98 -0.69
C ILE A 87 -0.11 14.71 0.43
N SER A 88 -1.36 14.48 0.07
CA SER A 88 -2.43 14.12 1.01
C SER A 88 -2.68 12.62 0.92
N VAL A 89 -2.70 11.92 2.04
CA VAL A 89 -2.90 10.46 2.10
C VAL A 89 -4.17 10.14 2.88
N ALA A 90 -5.04 9.29 2.34
CA ALA A 90 -6.28 8.87 2.98
C ALA A 90 -6.44 7.34 3.03
N ALA A 91 -6.63 6.79 4.23
CA ALA A 91 -6.82 5.37 4.47
C ALA A 91 -8.31 4.99 4.36
N ILE A 92 -8.75 4.57 3.16
CA ILE A 92 -10.16 4.23 2.87
C ILE A 92 -10.38 2.76 2.47
N GLY A 93 -9.32 1.96 2.42
CA GLY A 93 -9.33 0.55 1.98
C GLY A 93 -9.06 0.37 0.49
N SER A 94 -8.59 -0.83 0.10
CA SER A 94 -8.12 -1.12 -1.27
C SER A 94 -9.20 -0.97 -2.33
N GLY A 95 -10.41 -1.51 -2.08
CA GLY A 95 -11.53 -1.42 -3.02
C GLY A 95 -11.97 0.02 -3.28
N PRO A 96 -12.28 0.81 -2.24
CA PRO A 96 -12.59 2.23 -2.40
C PRO A 96 -11.45 3.03 -3.06
N GLY A 97 -10.18 2.75 -2.72
CA GLY A 97 -9.02 3.38 -3.35
C GLY A 97 -8.93 3.16 -4.87
N ILE A 98 -9.16 1.92 -5.32
CA ILE A 98 -9.19 1.58 -6.75
C ILE A 98 -10.33 2.32 -7.47
N LYS A 99 -11.51 2.39 -6.84
CA LYS A 99 -12.65 3.14 -7.39
C LYS A 99 -12.36 4.63 -7.50
N ALA A 100 -11.76 5.22 -6.46
CA ALA A 100 -11.42 6.64 -6.41
C ALA A 100 -10.43 7.02 -7.51
N VAL A 101 -9.37 6.23 -7.72
CA VAL A 101 -8.40 6.51 -8.80
C VAL A 101 -8.98 6.23 -10.19
N GLY A 102 -9.78 5.18 -10.34
CA GLY A 102 -10.48 4.88 -11.60
C GLY A 102 -11.49 5.96 -11.98
N GLY A 103 -12.16 6.55 -10.99
CA GLY A 103 -13.06 7.70 -11.16
C GLY A 103 -12.35 9.04 -11.33
N GLY A 104 -11.04 9.11 -11.15
CA GLY A 104 -10.27 10.35 -11.22
C GLY A 104 -10.44 11.28 -10.00
N GLU A 105 -10.98 10.77 -8.89
CA GLU A 105 -11.14 11.52 -7.63
C GLU A 105 -9.81 11.72 -6.90
N VAL A 106 -8.88 10.78 -7.08
CA VAL A 106 -7.51 10.83 -6.54
C VAL A 106 -6.49 10.55 -7.64
N ASP A 107 -5.28 11.06 -7.45
CA ASP A 107 -4.17 10.86 -8.39
C ASP A 107 -3.62 9.44 -8.29
N ILE A 108 -3.54 8.91 -7.06
CA ILE A 108 -2.98 7.59 -6.77
C ILE A 108 -3.96 6.77 -5.92
N GLY A 109 -4.30 5.58 -6.42
CA GLY A 109 -5.02 4.55 -5.67
C GLY A 109 -4.05 3.56 -5.03
N MET A 110 -4.16 3.33 -3.72
CA MET A 110 -3.37 2.32 -3.00
C MET A 110 -4.14 1.02 -2.86
N ALA A 111 -3.51 -0.11 -3.18
CA ALA A 111 -4.12 -1.44 -3.04
C ALA A 111 -3.14 -2.46 -2.43
N SER A 112 -3.65 -3.28 -1.50
CA SER A 112 -2.95 -4.42 -0.90
C SER A 112 -3.25 -5.75 -1.59
N ARG A 113 -3.92 -5.70 -2.74
CA ARG A 113 -4.27 -6.86 -3.57
C ARG A 113 -4.12 -6.48 -5.03
N ASP A 114 -4.07 -7.48 -5.89
CA ASP A 114 -4.12 -7.25 -7.32
C ASP A 114 -5.50 -6.68 -7.74
N LEU A 115 -5.49 -5.93 -8.84
CA LEU A 115 -6.71 -5.46 -9.50
C LEU A 115 -7.52 -6.66 -9.99
N LYS A 116 -8.82 -6.64 -9.75
CA LYS A 116 -9.72 -7.68 -10.25
C LYS A 116 -9.99 -7.47 -11.74
N GLU A 117 -10.33 -8.54 -12.46
CA GLU A 117 -10.67 -8.44 -13.89
C GLU A 117 -11.81 -7.45 -14.15
N GLU A 118 -12.82 -7.43 -13.29
CA GLU A 118 -13.94 -6.48 -13.34
C GLU A 118 -13.51 -5.02 -13.21
N GLU A 119 -12.46 -4.75 -12.44
CA GLU A 119 -11.89 -3.40 -12.26
C GLU A 119 -11.07 -2.99 -13.48
N PHE A 120 -10.30 -3.91 -14.08
CA PHE A 120 -9.60 -3.67 -15.35
C PHE A 120 -10.57 -3.41 -16.51
N LYS A 121 -11.66 -4.19 -16.60
CA LYS A 121 -12.69 -3.98 -17.64
C LYS A 121 -13.35 -2.62 -17.48
N ARG A 122 -13.58 -2.18 -16.24
CA ARG A 122 -14.23 -0.89 -15.96
C ARG A 122 -13.29 0.30 -16.17
N TRP A 123 -12.01 0.16 -15.81
CA TRP A 123 -11.01 1.21 -15.94
C TRP A 123 -9.73 0.66 -16.61
N PRO A 124 -9.73 0.51 -17.95
CA PRO A 124 -8.65 -0.14 -18.68
C PRO A 124 -7.32 0.64 -18.65
N ASP A 125 -7.37 1.93 -18.33
CA ASP A 125 -6.20 2.79 -18.24
C ASP A 125 -5.46 2.71 -16.89
N LEU A 126 -6.01 1.99 -15.91
CA LEU A 126 -5.37 1.79 -14.62
C LEU A 126 -4.09 0.96 -14.76
N LYS A 127 -2.97 1.52 -14.32
CA LYS A 127 -1.66 0.85 -14.34
C LYS A 127 -1.21 0.49 -12.93
N PRO A 128 -1.17 -0.80 -12.55
CA PRO A 128 -0.65 -1.23 -11.26
C PRO A 128 0.89 -1.18 -11.22
N PHE A 129 1.42 -0.62 -10.14
CA PHE A 129 2.86 -0.52 -9.82
C PHE A 129 3.12 -1.20 -8.49
N LYS A 130 3.82 -2.33 -8.48
CA LYS A 130 4.18 -3.02 -7.23
C LYS A 130 5.24 -2.20 -6.50
N ILE A 131 4.95 -1.80 -5.26
CA ILE A 131 5.87 -1.02 -4.41
C ILE A 131 6.50 -1.86 -3.31
N ALA A 132 5.85 -2.96 -2.91
CA ALA A 132 6.30 -3.84 -1.85
C ALA A 132 5.67 -5.23 -1.99
N MET A 133 6.27 -6.20 -1.30
CA MET A 133 5.63 -7.47 -1.00
C MET A 133 5.36 -7.54 0.50
N ASP A 134 4.14 -7.94 0.85
CA ASP A 134 3.69 -8.10 2.23
C ASP A 134 3.25 -9.55 2.46
N SER A 135 3.43 -10.03 3.68
CA SER A 135 3.14 -11.39 4.13
C SER A 135 2.19 -11.33 5.32
N ILE A 136 1.15 -12.14 5.30
CA ILE A 136 0.27 -12.32 6.45
C ILE A 136 0.80 -13.51 7.25
N ALA A 137 0.89 -13.32 8.57
CA ALA A 137 1.13 -14.40 9.52
C ALA A 137 -0.15 -14.69 10.32
N ILE A 138 -0.38 -15.97 10.60
CA ILE A 138 -1.33 -16.39 11.63
C ILE A 138 -0.59 -16.36 12.96
N VAL A 139 -1.15 -15.65 13.94
CA VAL A 139 -0.54 -15.49 15.26
C VAL A 139 -1.44 -16.08 16.32
N VAL A 140 -0.83 -16.65 17.35
CA VAL A 140 -1.50 -17.14 18.56
C VAL A 140 -1.03 -16.33 19.77
N HIS A 141 -1.75 -16.45 20.88
CA HIS A 141 -1.34 -15.81 22.13
C HIS A 141 0.06 -16.31 22.55
N PRO A 142 0.98 -15.46 23.08
CA PRO A 142 2.35 -15.85 23.41
C PRO A 142 2.49 -17.03 24.37
N SER A 143 1.47 -17.28 25.20
CA SER A 143 1.44 -18.41 26.14
C SER A 143 0.90 -19.72 25.54
N ASN A 144 0.49 -19.73 24.27
CA ASN A 144 0.02 -20.93 23.60
C ASN A 144 1.24 -21.73 23.10
N PRO A 145 1.44 -22.98 23.54
CA PRO A 145 2.62 -23.76 23.16
C PRO A 145 2.56 -24.31 21.73
N VAL A 146 1.41 -24.22 21.03
CA VAL A 146 1.29 -24.67 19.64
C VAL A 146 2.10 -23.74 18.74
N ASN A 147 3.17 -24.26 18.15
CA ASN A 147 4.12 -23.52 17.33
C ASN A 147 4.05 -23.87 15.82
N GLU A 148 3.33 -24.93 15.45
CA GLU A 148 3.16 -25.36 14.07
C GLU A 148 1.71 -25.79 13.81
N LEU A 149 1.16 -25.37 12.68
CA LEU A 149 -0.15 -25.77 12.17
C LEU A 149 -0.07 -25.91 10.66
N THR A 150 -0.76 -26.92 10.12
CA THR A 150 -0.97 -27.01 8.68
C THR A 150 -2.00 -25.96 8.24
N LEU A 151 -1.95 -25.53 6.98
CA LEU A 151 -2.96 -24.60 6.44
C LEU A 151 -4.39 -25.17 6.53
N GLU A 152 -4.54 -26.49 6.41
CA GLU A 152 -5.84 -27.15 6.58
C GLU A 152 -6.36 -27.04 8.02
N GLN A 153 -5.49 -27.25 9.02
CA GLN A 153 -5.86 -27.07 10.43
C GLN A 153 -6.28 -25.62 10.70
N VAL A 154 -5.53 -24.65 10.18
CA VAL A 154 -5.90 -23.23 10.28
C VAL A 154 -7.27 -22.99 9.66
N ALA A 155 -7.52 -23.51 8.45
CA ALA A 155 -8.81 -23.34 7.79
C ALA A 155 -9.96 -23.96 8.60
N LYS A 156 -9.76 -25.14 9.20
CA LYS A 156 -10.74 -25.79 10.10
C LYS A 156 -10.97 -24.99 11.39
N ILE A 157 -9.93 -24.38 11.96
CA ILE A 157 -10.03 -23.49 13.12
C ILE A 157 -10.90 -22.28 12.78
N PHE A 158 -10.59 -21.59 11.68
CA PHE A 158 -11.32 -20.39 11.28
C PHE A 158 -12.76 -20.68 10.83
N ALA A 159 -13.05 -21.88 10.31
CA ALA A 159 -14.41 -22.34 10.02
C ALA A 159 -15.19 -22.80 11.28
N GLY A 160 -14.54 -22.88 12.44
CA GLY A 160 -15.15 -23.34 13.69
C GLY A 160 -15.35 -24.85 13.79
N GLU A 161 -14.67 -25.64 12.95
CA GLU A 161 -14.67 -27.10 13.02
C GLU A 161 -13.72 -27.60 14.11
N ILE A 162 -12.53 -26.99 14.22
CA ILE A 162 -11.62 -27.19 15.34
C ILE A 162 -11.85 -26.05 16.33
N ARG A 163 -12.20 -26.39 17.57
CA ARG A 163 -12.60 -25.41 18.59
C ARG A 163 -11.80 -25.51 19.87
N ASN A 164 -10.90 -26.49 19.99
CA ASN A 164 -10.02 -26.68 21.13
C ASN A 164 -8.58 -26.97 20.69
N TRP A 165 -7.61 -26.38 21.38
CA TRP A 165 -6.19 -26.55 21.07
C TRP A 165 -5.71 -28.00 21.19
N ARG A 166 -6.35 -28.85 22.01
CA ARG A 166 -6.01 -30.27 22.12
C ARG A 166 -6.17 -31.05 20.81
N GLU A 167 -7.05 -30.59 19.92
CA GLU A 167 -7.30 -31.22 18.62
C GLU A 167 -6.13 -31.05 17.63
N VAL A 168 -5.20 -30.14 17.96
CA VAL A 168 -4.01 -29.83 17.16
C VAL A 168 -2.71 -29.96 17.98
N GLY A 169 -2.74 -30.76 19.06
CA GLY A 169 -1.57 -31.04 19.89
C GLY A 169 -1.25 -30.00 20.97
N GLY A 170 -2.16 -29.06 21.23
CA GLY A 170 -2.06 -28.07 22.28
C GLY A 170 -2.72 -28.45 23.61
N PRO A 171 -2.83 -27.51 24.56
CA PRO A 171 -3.50 -27.73 25.84
C PRO A 171 -5.02 -27.88 25.67
N ASP A 172 -5.70 -28.48 26.64
CA ASP A 172 -7.17 -28.53 26.67
C ASP A 172 -7.76 -27.14 26.99
N LYS A 173 -7.84 -26.30 25.96
CA LYS A 173 -8.34 -24.92 26.04
C LYS A 173 -9.13 -24.56 24.78
N PRO A 174 -10.24 -23.81 24.91
CA PRO A 174 -11.01 -23.36 23.76
C PRO A 174 -10.20 -22.42 22.86
N ILE A 175 -10.51 -22.43 21.56
CA ILE A 175 -9.96 -21.52 20.58
C ILE A 175 -10.93 -20.34 20.39
N HIS A 176 -10.40 -19.13 20.53
CA HIS A 176 -11.10 -17.89 20.21
C HIS A 176 -10.50 -17.30 18.93
N VAL A 177 -11.27 -17.32 17.85
CA VAL A 177 -10.84 -16.80 16.54
C VAL A 177 -11.04 -15.29 16.51
N ILE A 178 -9.99 -14.56 16.14
CA ILE A 178 -10.04 -13.12 15.89
C ILE A 178 -9.79 -12.90 14.39
N THR A 179 -10.73 -12.22 13.73
CA THR A 179 -10.64 -11.92 12.29
C THR A 179 -11.01 -10.47 12.01
N ARG A 180 -10.69 -10.02 10.81
CA ARG A 180 -11.02 -8.68 10.32
C ARG A 180 -12.43 -8.63 9.73
N GLU A 181 -12.96 -7.43 9.65
CA GLU A 181 -14.23 -7.09 9.01
C GLU A 181 -14.23 -7.40 7.50
N LYS A 182 -15.42 -7.65 6.94
CA LYS A 182 -15.60 -7.82 5.48
C LYS A 182 -15.14 -6.56 4.74
N GLY A 183 -14.44 -6.74 3.62
CA GLY A 183 -13.83 -5.64 2.84
C GLY A 183 -12.40 -5.28 3.24
N SER A 184 -11.84 -5.93 4.27
CA SER A 184 -10.41 -5.84 4.60
C SER A 184 -9.55 -6.62 3.61
N GLY A 185 -8.51 -5.97 3.05
CA GLY A 185 -7.57 -6.64 2.14
C GLY A 185 -6.79 -7.79 2.80
N THR A 186 -6.51 -7.70 4.11
CA THR A 186 -5.89 -8.79 4.88
C THR A 186 -6.82 -10.00 4.96
N ARG A 187 -8.12 -9.78 5.17
CA ARG A 187 -9.12 -10.85 5.19
C ARG A 187 -9.29 -11.47 3.82
N ASP A 188 -9.41 -10.66 2.76
CA ASP A 188 -9.53 -11.15 1.39
C ASP A 188 -8.35 -12.08 1.03
N CYS A 189 -7.13 -11.72 1.43
CA CYS A 189 -5.97 -12.56 1.21
C CYS A 189 -6.01 -13.85 2.05
N PHE A 190 -6.40 -13.77 3.32
CA PHE A 190 -6.54 -14.95 4.17
C PHE A 190 -7.59 -15.92 3.61
N GLU A 191 -8.76 -15.42 3.20
CA GLU A 191 -9.81 -16.22 2.59
C GLU A 191 -9.32 -16.88 1.29
N HIS A 192 -8.60 -16.15 0.44
CA HIS A 192 -8.09 -16.68 -0.81
C HIS A 192 -6.98 -17.72 -0.61
N ALA A 193 -6.01 -17.45 0.28
CA ALA A 193 -4.81 -18.25 0.43
C ALA A 193 -4.96 -19.41 1.42
N VAL A 194 -5.85 -19.28 2.41
CA VAL A 194 -6.01 -20.25 3.50
C VAL A 194 -7.36 -20.94 3.45
N MET A 195 -8.46 -20.24 3.18
CA MET A 195 -9.80 -20.84 3.31
C MET A 195 -10.27 -21.53 2.03
N LYS A 196 -10.24 -20.81 0.91
CA LYS A 196 -10.70 -21.27 -0.40
C LYS A 196 -10.04 -22.57 -0.89
N PRO A 197 -8.72 -22.81 -0.69
CA PRO A 197 -8.09 -24.06 -1.10
C PRO A 197 -8.68 -25.30 -0.44
N PHE A 198 -9.33 -25.16 0.73
CA PHE A 198 -10.00 -26.25 1.44
C PHE A 198 -11.53 -26.16 1.40
N GLY A 199 -12.10 -25.27 0.57
CA GLY A 199 -13.55 -25.10 0.42
C GLY A 199 -14.25 -24.57 1.67
N LYS A 200 -13.58 -23.70 2.45
CA LYS A 200 -14.10 -23.16 3.72
C LYS A 200 -14.35 -21.65 3.65
N GLU A 201 -15.13 -21.15 4.62
CA GLU A 201 -15.43 -19.73 4.84
C GLU A 201 -15.15 -19.34 6.30
N VAL A 202 -14.88 -18.05 6.54
CA VAL A 202 -14.60 -17.47 7.88
C VAL A 202 -15.85 -16.89 8.53
#